data_AF-A0A5C6VMJ9-F1
#
_entry.id   AF-A0A5C6VMJ9-F1
#
_cell.length_a   1.000
_cell.length_b   1.000
_cell.length_c   1.000
_cell.angle_alpha   90.00
_cell.angle_beta   90.00
_cell.angle_gamma   90.00
#
_symmetry.space_group_name_H-M   'P 1'
#
loop_
_entity.id
_entity.type
_entity.pdbx_description
1 polymer ?
#
loop_
_entity_poly.entity_id
_entity_poly.type
_entity_poly.pdbx_seq_one_letter_code
_entity_poly.pdbx_strand_id
1 'polypeptide(L)'
;MSECTSIFSSESLIEIDIATQFDFQGIGLATKIGKEFITYSLQRNLIPRWDCDVSNRSSINLAKKLEFTNPKEYTVFVSNYYDQ
;
A
#
# COMPACT_ATOMS: atom_id res chain seq x y z
N MET A 1 -15.80 2.89 6.12
CA MET A 1 -15.41 2.41 4.78
C MET A 1 -13.92 2.13 4.73
N SER A 2 -13.51 1.14 3.94
CA SER A 2 -12.11 0.81 3.65
C SER A 2 -12.01 0.60 2.14
N GLU A 3 -11.02 1.21 1.53
CA GLU A 3 -10.78 1.16 0.08
C GLU A 3 -9.35 0.74 -0.22
N CYS A 4 -9.19 0.05 -1.35
CA CYS A 4 -7.91 -0.44 -1.85
C CYS A 4 -7.86 -0.07 -3.33
N THR A 5 -6.98 0.86 -3.67
CA THR A 5 -6.87 1.42 -5.01
C THR A 5 -5.44 1.25 -5.51
N SER A 6 -5.26 1.45 -6.82
CA SER A 6 -3.93 1.57 -7.37
C SER A 6 -3.57 3.03 -7.62
N ILE A 7 -2.44 3.47 -7.08
CA ILE A 7 -1.89 4.80 -7.34
C ILE A 7 -0.98 4.82 -8.59
N PHE A 8 -0.51 3.64 -9.01
CA PHE A 8 0.32 3.45 -10.21
C PHE A 8 0.12 2.04 -10.78
N SER A 9 0.00 1.93 -12.10
CA SER A 9 -0.02 0.65 -12.79
C SER A 9 0.80 0.72 -14.08
N SER A 10 1.51 -0.36 -14.39
CA SER A 10 2.19 -0.58 -15.66
C SER A 10 1.72 -1.90 -16.29
N GLU A 11 2.40 -2.34 -17.36
CA GLU A 11 2.13 -3.65 -17.97
C GLU A 11 2.43 -4.83 -17.04
N SER A 12 3.31 -4.67 -16.05
CA SER A 12 3.78 -5.77 -15.19
C SER A 12 3.73 -5.47 -13.69
N LEU A 13 3.54 -4.22 -13.29
CA LEU A 13 3.52 -3.80 -11.90
C LEU A 13 2.19 -3.11 -11.57
N ILE A 14 1.77 -3.24 -10.31
CA ILE A 14 0.65 -2.49 -9.78
C ILE A 14 0.95 -2.08 -8.34
N GLU A 15 0.90 -0.80 -8.05
CA GLU A 15 1.15 -0.27 -6.72
C GLU A 15 -0.15 -0.16 -5.95
N ILE A 16 -0.15 -0.68 -4.73
CA ILE A 16 -1.32 -0.76 -3.85
C ILE A 16 -1.34 0.43 -2.88
N ASP A 17 -2.50 1.06 -2.74
CA ASP A 17 -2.76 2.05 -1.69
C ASP A 17 -4.05 1.69 -0.95
N ILE A 18 -4.04 1.82 0.38
CA ILE A 18 -5.16 1.43 1.23
C ILE A 18 -5.48 2.56 2.22
N ALA A 19 -6.72 3.05 2.14
CA ALA A 19 -7.27 3.99 3.10
C ALA A 19 -8.45 3.35 3.87
N THR A 20 -8.48 3.55 5.19
CA THR A 20 -9.58 3.09 6.04
C THR A 20 -10.04 4.22 6.94
N GLN A 21 -11.32 4.58 6.84
CA GLN A 21 -11.95 5.57 7.71
C GLN A 21 -11.76 5.18 9.18
N PHE A 22 -11.50 6.18 10.03
CA PHE A 22 -11.14 5.99 11.44
C PHE A 22 -12.06 5.03 12.19
N ASP A 23 -13.38 5.21 12.06
CA ASP A 23 -14.41 4.39 12.73
C ASP A 23 -14.43 2.91 12.29
N PHE A 24 -13.71 2.57 11.23
CA PHE A 24 -13.66 1.25 10.63
C PHE A 24 -12.25 0.61 10.68
N GLN A 25 -11.32 1.20 11.43
CA GLN A 25 -9.99 0.65 11.66
C GLN A 25 -10.02 -0.43 12.75
N GLY A 26 -8.92 -1.19 12.89
CA GLY A 26 -8.77 -2.22 13.94
C GLY A 26 -9.59 -3.52 13.75
N ILE A 27 -10.58 -3.52 12.86
CA ILE A 27 -11.47 -4.67 12.60
C ILE A 27 -11.05 -5.54 11.39
N GLY A 28 -9.88 -5.28 10.81
CA GLY A 28 -9.29 -6.12 9.75
C GLY A 28 -9.76 -5.87 8.32
N LEU A 29 -10.54 -4.81 8.06
CA LEU A 29 -11.01 -4.48 6.70
C LEU A 29 -9.87 -4.27 5.71
N ALA A 30 -8.86 -3.48 6.08
CA ALA A 30 -7.69 -3.22 5.25
C ALA A 30 -6.97 -4.51 4.80
N THR A 31 -6.82 -5.48 5.71
CA THR A 31 -6.24 -6.79 5.38
C THR A 31 -7.11 -7.55 4.39
N LYS A 32 -8.44 -7.53 4.58
CA LYS A 32 -9.38 -8.24 3.70
C LYS A 32 -9.29 -7.70 2.27
N ILE A 33 -9.47 -6.38 2.10
CA ILE A 33 -9.46 -5.78 0.76
C ILE A 33 -8.07 -5.80 0.10
N GLY A 34 -6.99 -5.73 0.90
CA GLY A 34 -5.63 -5.89 0.40
C GLY A 34 -5.37 -7.29 -0.17
N LYS A 35 -5.87 -8.35 0.48
CA LYS A 35 -5.76 -9.73 -0.04
C LYS A 35 -6.53 -9.92 -1.35
N GLU A 36 -7.74 -9.35 -1.43
CA GLU A 36 -8.53 -9.38 -2.67
C GLU A 36 -7.81 -8.65 -3.82
N PHE A 37 -7.21 -7.49 -3.53
CA PHE A 37 -6.43 -6.74 -4.52
C PHE A 37 -5.19 -7.50 -5.00
N ILE A 38 -4.45 -8.13 -4.08
CA ILE A 38 -3.29 -8.97 -4.43
C ILE A 38 -3.74 -10.13 -5.33
N THR A 39 -4.83 -10.80 -4.97
CA THR A 39 -5.40 -11.90 -5.77
C THR A 39 -5.78 -11.42 -7.18
N TYR A 40 -6.48 -10.27 -7.26
CA TYR A 40 -6.86 -9.63 -8.52
C TYR A 40 -5.63 -9.31 -9.40
N SER A 41 -4.55 -8.84 -8.78
CA SER A 41 -3.30 -8.46 -9.44
C SER A 41 -2.58 -9.68 -10.02
N LEU A 42 -2.41 -10.73 -9.20
CA LEU A 42 -1.73 -11.96 -9.61
C LEU A 42 -2.48 -12.69 -10.73
N GLN A 43 -3.83 -12.70 -10.70
CA GLN A 43 -4.66 -13.25 -11.78
C GLN A 43 -4.45 -12.54 -13.13
N ARG A 44 -3.93 -11.31 -13.12
CA ARG A 44 -3.64 -10.50 -14.31
C ARG A 44 -2.16 -10.46 -14.66
N ASN A 45 -1.34 -11.30 -14.02
CA ASN A 45 0.11 -11.29 -14.16
C ASN A 45 0.77 -9.95 -13.78
N LEU A 46 0.13 -9.19 -12.88
CA LEU A 46 0.69 -7.97 -12.31
C LEU A 46 1.34 -8.29 -10.97
N ILE A 47 2.56 -7.78 -10.77
CA ILE A 47 3.30 -7.91 -9.51
C ILE A 47 2.86 -6.75 -8.60
N PRO A 48 2.16 -7.04 -7.49
CA PRO A 48 1.79 -6.00 -6.54
C PRO A 48 3.03 -5.40 -5.86
N ARG A 49 3.05 -4.08 -5.70
CA ARG A 49 4.10 -3.31 -5.04
C ARG A 49 3.50 -2.54 -3.89
N TRP A 50 4.24 -2.46 -2.80
CA TRP A 50 3.89 -1.72 -1.59
C TRP A 50 5.07 -0.84 -1.21
N ASP A 51 4.81 0.43 -0.95
CA ASP A 51 5.75 1.35 -0.31
C ASP A 51 5.07 2.06 0.88
N CYS A 52 5.88 2.54 1.81
CA CYS A 52 5.39 3.40 2.88
C CYS A 52 6.56 4.11 3.57
N ASP A 53 6.25 5.21 4.24
CA ASP A 53 7.20 5.88 5.14
C ASP A 53 7.67 4.93 6.26
N VAL A 54 8.96 4.96 6.58
CA VAL A 54 9.59 4.11 7.60
C VAL A 54 9.01 4.31 9.01
N SER A 55 8.41 5.48 9.29
CA SER A 55 7.72 5.78 10.53
C SER A 55 6.27 5.25 10.58
N ASN A 56 5.70 4.87 9.43
CA ASN A 56 4.32 4.38 9.33
C ASN A 56 4.18 2.91 9.76
N ARG A 57 4.26 2.68 11.08
CA ARG A 57 4.16 1.34 11.69
C ARG A 57 2.88 0.59 11.32
N SER A 58 1.76 1.31 11.13
CA SER A 58 0.48 0.70 10.75
C SER A 58 0.57 0.07 9.36
N SER A 59 1.08 0.83 8.38
CA SER A 59 1.29 0.37 7.00
C SER A 59 2.30 -0.78 6.95
N ILE A 60 3.43 -0.67 7.66
CA ILE A 60 4.43 -1.74 7.76
C ILE A 60 3.82 -3.05 8.30
N ASN A 61 2.98 -2.97 9.33
CA ASN A 61 2.33 -4.15 9.90
C ASN A 61 1.27 -4.74 8.96
N LEU A 62 0.57 -3.90 8.20
CA LEU A 62 -0.38 -4.36 7.19
C LEU A 62 0.35 -5.06 6.03
N ALA A 63 1.45 -4.48 5.52
CA ALA A 63 2.29 -5.09 4.49
C ALA A 63 2.77 -6.50 4.91
N LYS A 64 3.23 -6.66 6.16
CA LYS A 64 3.60 -7.97 6.73
C LYS A 64 2.44 -8.96 6.77
N LYS A 65 1.23 -8.51 7.15
CA LYS A 65 0.01 -9.36 7.16
C LYS A 65 -0.44 -9.77 5.76
N LEU A 66 -0.05 -8.99 4.75
CA LEU A 66 -0.27 -9.25 3.33
C LEU A 66 0.91 -9.99 2.67
N GLU A 67 1.86 -10.48 3.48
CA GLU A 67 3.00 -11.29 3.05
C GLU A 67 4.02 -10.56 2.16
N PHE A 68 4.02 -9.22 2.16
CA PHE A 68 5.15 -8.47 1.63
C PHE A 68 6.37 -8.65 2.55
N THR A 69 7.52 -8.98 1.95
CA THR A 69 8.79 -9.22 2.65
C THR A 69 9.92 -8.43 2.01
N ASN A 70 11.10 -8.47 2.65
CA ASN A 70 12.34 -7.90 2.11
C ASN A 70 12.23 -6.39 1.79
N PRO A 71 11.84 -5.55 2.77
CA PRO A 71 11.74 -4.10 2.54
C PRO A 71 13.11 -3.53 2.14
N LYS A 72 13.08 -2.52 1.28
CA LYS A 72 14.24 -1.70 0.92
C LYS A 72 13.94 -0.26 1.27
N GLU A 73 14.79 0.34 2.08
CA GLU A 73 14.71 1.75 2.43
C GLU A 73 15.33 2.61 1.32
N TYR A 74 14.72 3.76 1.07
CA TYR A 74 15.21 4.77 0.14
C TYR A 74 14.85 6.16 0.65
N THR A 75 15.61 7.17 0.22
CA THR A 75 15.38 8.57 0.60
C THR A 75 14.53 9.27 -0.45
N VAL A 76 13.48 9.96 -0.01
CA VAL A 76 12.69 10.86 -0.86
C VAL A 76 13.15 12.29 -0.62
N PHE A 77 13.46 13.02 -1.69
CA PHE A 77 13.79 14.45 -1.63
C PHE A 77 12.56 15.24 -2.06
N VAL A 78 12.10 16.15 -1.20
CA VAL A 78 10.98 17.06 -1.49
C VAL A 78 11.49 18.50 -1.54
N SER A 79 10.97 19.29 -2.47
CA SER A 79 11.21 20.73 -2.52
C SER A 79 9.96 21.46 -2.03
N ASN A 80 10.13 22.31 -1.01
CA ASN A 80 9.05 23.16 -0.51
C ASN A 80 8.95 24.40 -1.41
N TYR A 81 7.97 24.40 -2.32
CA TYR A 81 7.74 25.53 -3.25
C TYR A 81 6.98 26.71 -2.63
N TYR A 82 6.59 26.65 -1.34
CA TYR A 82 5.74 27.66 -0.69
C TYR A 82 6.48 28.62 0.27
N ASP A 83 7.81 28.58 0.34
CA ASP A 83 8.61 29.51 1.14
C ASP A 83 9.19 30.68 0.30
N GLN A 84 8.44 31.22 -0.68
CA GLN A 84 8.79 32.45 -1.41
C GLN A 84 7.75 33.55 -1.20
#